data_AF-A0A1F7X522-F1
#
_entry.id   AF-A0A1F7X522-F1
#
_cell.length_a   1.000
_cell.length_b   1.000
_cell.length_c   1.000
_cell.angle_alpha   90.00
_cell.angle_beta   90.00
_cell.angle_gamma   90.00
#
_symmetry.space_group_name_H-M   'P 1'
#
loop_
_entity.id
_entity.type
_entity.pdbx_description
1 polymer ?
#
loop_
_entity_poly.entity_id
_entity_poly.type
_entity_poly.pdbx_seq_one_letter_code
_entity_poly.pdbx_strand_id
1 'polypeptide(L)'
;MNQFTASLWGDEAFSAILSQKSIPQIIAIIARDTSPPLYNICEHLLFRFFGSSEIAIRALSFAFFILAIFFVYKIGENLWSRKTGAIAAILTFFNPFFFTYAFEGRMYSLLALTVTSSFYFFLSRRWKLYVLTTAAALYTHHFAVFAILPQGLWFLKEYFFCKKKVAIQILKSFIAIAILYLPWVMPLLNQAKMVGTGFWLGTPTLTDFRSLVYKYLAEGIPHKLAQPALYLVLAAFVIKRWGKDVEKNLFLVFWFLVPIIAVWVISQKYQAIFFDRYMLYTIPAAMLLIASGLRKISLPILAGVIALFIIIDSFYFTHPTKRPFRELAAYVTESKRGDDYLINWNSAAHHLWESKYYGIPAPIYLSGDKLPYYVGTALMTEADTVSSLPQGKNARSINRIGVITSGPVEEVKLPGYTKNEVKQFGSLKFLWYLRIR
;
A
#
# COMPACT_ATOMS: atom_id res chain seq x y z
N MET A 1 -21.05 -7.97 3.91
CA MET A 1 -19.69 -7.97 3.31
C MET A 1 -18.78 -7.18 4.24
N ASN A 2 -17.58 -7.66 4.53
CA ASN A 2 -16.56 -6.92 5.29
C ASN A 2 -15.28 -6.79 4.43
N GLN A 3 -14.24 -6.16 4.99
CA GLN A 3 -12.97 -5.94 4.28
C GLN A 3 -12.27 -7.22 3.80
N PHE A 4 -12.44 -8.37 4.47
CA PHE A 4 -11.87 -9.64 3.99
C PHE A 4 -12.52 -10.13 2.70
N THR A 5 -13.81 -9.86 2.52
CA THR A 5 -14.66 -10.42 1.45
C THR A 5 -14.95 -9.44 0.30
N ALA A 6 -14.43 -8.22 0.39
CA ALA A 6 -14.63 -7.17 -0.61
C ALA A 6 -13.83 -7.47 -1.89
N SER A 7 -14.34 -7.13 -3.06
CA SER A 7 -13.62 -7.42 -4.30
C SER A 7 -12.21 -6.83 -4.34
N LEU A 8 -11.25 -7.58 -4.92
CA LEU A 8 -9.95 -7.02 -5.30
C LEU A 8 -10.13 -5.88 -6.31
N TRP A 9 -9.25 -4.88 -6.22
CA TRP A 9 -9.12 -3.76 -7.15
C TRP A 9 -7.75 -3.79 -7.83
N GLY A 10 -7.57 -3.03 -8.91
CA GLY A 10 -6.42 -3.04 -9.83
C GLY A 10 -5.09 -3.52 -9.25
N ASP A 11 -4.54 -2.81 -8.27
CA ASP A 11 -3.25 -3.11 -7.64
C ASP A 11 -3.22 -4.46 -6.89
N GLU A 12 -4.29 -4.80 -6.15
CA GLU A 12 -4.41 -6.11 -5.46
C GLU A 12 -4.55 -7.24 -6.48
N ALA A 13 -5.40 -7.04 -7.50
CA ALA A 13 -5.62 -8.04 -8.54
C ALA A 13 -4.35 -8.29 -9.36
N PHE A 14 -3.59 -7.23 -9.69
CA PHE A 14 -2.27 -7.34 -10.31
C PHE A 14 -1.32 -8.19 -9.46
N SER A 15 -1.22 -7.86 -8.17
CA SER A 15 -0.35 -8.58 -7.23
C SER A 15 -0.74 -10.05 -7.14
N ALA A 16 -2.04 -10.34 -7.01
CA ALA A 16 -2.57 -11.70 -6.95
C ALA A 16 -2.30 -12.52 -8.22
N ILE A 17 -2.41 -11.92 -9.42
CA ILE A 17 -2.11 -12.61 -10.68
C ILE A 17 -0.60 -12.85 -10.81
N LEU A 18 0.23 -11.87 -10.45
CA LEU A 18 1.68 -12.02 -10.47
C LEU A 18 2.14 -13.13 -9.54
N SER A 19 1.63 -13.15 -8.30
CA SER A 19 2.00 -14.11 -7.25
C SER A 19 1.59 -15.56 -7.55
N GLN A 20 0.68 -15.79 -8.51
CA GLN A 20 0.35 -17.14 -9.01
C GLN A 20 1.44 -17.73 -9.93
N LYS A 21 2.38 -16.92 -10.43
CA LYS A 21 3.48 -17.40 -11.28
C LYS A 21 4.58 -18.07 -10.45
N SER A 22 5.53 -18.73 -11.12
CA SER A 22 6.72 -19.26 -10.45
C SER A 22 7.62 -18.14 -9.89
N ILE A 23 8.35 -18.40 -8.81
CA ILE A 23 9.26 -17.41 -8.19
C ILE A 23 10.22 -16.74 -9.21
N PRO A 24 10.88 -17.47 -10.14
CA PRO A 24 11.72 -16.84 -11.15
C PRO A 24 10.94 -15.87 -12.06
N GLN A 25 9.71 -16.22 -12.45
CA GLN A 25 8.85 -15.34 -13.24
C GLN A 25 8.41 -14.11 -12.44
N ILE A 26 8.08 -14.28 -11.16
CA ILE A 26 7.75 -13.15 -10.27
C ILE A 26 8.91 -12.15 -10.25
N ILE A 27 10.14 -12.62 -10.02
CA ILE A 27 11.34 -11.78 -9.98
C ILE A 27 11.57 -11.08 -11.34
N ALA A 28 11.49 -11.82 -12.44
CA ALA A 28 11.73 -11.28 -13.79
C ALA A 28 10.67 -10.24 -14.22
N ILE A 29 9.42 -10.40 -13.79
CA ILE A 29 8.35 -9.44 -14.10
C ILE A 29 8.46 -8.22 -13.20
N ILE A 30 8.59 -8.40 -11.88
CA ILE A 30 8.58 -7.27 -10.96
C ILE A 30 9.83 -6.39 -11.08
N ALA A 31 10.97 -6.96 -11.50
CA ALA A 31 12.17 -6.17 -11.83
C ALA A 31 11.96 -5.16 -12.98
N ARG A 32 10.88 -5.31 -13.77
CA ARG A 32 10.45 -4.41 -14.84
C ARG A 32 9.19 -3.60 -14.47
N ASP A 33 8.65 -3.81 -13.27
CA ASP A 33 7.55 -3.03 -12.69
C ASP A 33 8.10 -2.07 -11.61
N THR A 34 7.29 -1.47 -10.75
CA THR A 34 7.66 -0.41 -9.80
C THR A 34 8.03 -0.89 -8.39
N SER A 35 7.93 -2.19 -8.10
CA SER A 35 8.05 -2.73 -6.73
C SER A 35 9.15 -3.78 -6.57
N PRO A 36 9.68 -3.97 -5.33
CA PRO A 36 10.49 -5.13 -4.97
C PRO A 36 9.69 -6.45 -4.84
N PRO A 37 10.36 -7.63 -4.80
CA PRO A 37 9.71 -8.92 -4.99
C PRO A 37 9.14 -9.57 -3.71
N LEU A 38 9.54 -9.14 -2.50
CA LEU A 38 9.35 -9.97 -1.29
C LEU A 38 7.88 -10.25 -0.98
N TYR A 39 7.01 -9.26 -1.15
CA TYR A 39 5.58 -9.44 -0.89
C TYR A 39 4.95 -10.48 -1.82
N ASN A 40 5.23 -10.40 -3.13
CA ASN A 40 4.72 -11.37 -4.10
C ASN A 40 5.26 -12.78 -3.87
N ILE A 41 6.51 -12.91 -3.39
CA ILE A 41 7.06 -14.20 -2.97
C ILE A 41 6.30 -14.75 -1.76
N CYS A 42 5.97 -13.91 -0.76
CA CYS A 42 5.16 -14.34 0.38
C CYS A 42 3.75 -14.79 -0.05
N GLU A 43 3.08 -14.03 -0.93
CA GLU A 43 1.79 -14.43 -1.50
C GLU A 43 1.88 -15.73 -2.27
N HIS A 44 2.90 -15.90 -3.13
CA HIS A 44 3.13 -17.14 -3.86
C HIS A 44 3.19 -18.35 -2.93
N LEU A 45 3.96 -18.24 -1.84
CA LEU A 45 4.07 -19.31 -0.85
C LEU A 45 2.74 -19.59 -0.14
N LEU A 46 1.97 -18.55 0.21
CA LEU A 46 0.64 -18.71 0.79
C LEU A 46 -0.32 -19.43 -0.16
N PHE A 47 -0.32 -19.07 -1.44
CA PHE A 47 -1.25 -19.61 -2.43
C PHE A 47 -1.08 -21.12 -2.64
N ARG A 48 0.12 -21.65 -2.38
CA ARG A 48 0.36 -23.11 -2.44
C ARG A 48 -0.42 -23.90 -1.40
N PHE A 49 -0.83 -23.27 -0.29
CA PHE A 49 -1.55 -23.93 0.80
C PHE A 49 -3.01 -23.50 0.90
N PHE A 50 -3.31 -22.21 0.65
CA PHE A 50 -4.63 -21.62 0.88
C PHE A 50 -5.32 -21.11 -0.38
N GLY A 51 -4.67 -21.22 -1.54
CA GLY A 51 -5.15 -20.63 -2.80
C GLY A 51 -5.09 -19.11 -2.83
N SER A 52 -5.61 -18.51 -3.90
CA SER A 52 -5.52 -17.07 -4.20
C SER A 52 -6.79 -16.29 -3.88
N SER A 53 -7.63 -16.80 -2.97
CA SER A 53 -8.87 -16.10 -2.58
C SER A 53 -8.58 -14.75 -1.92
N GLU A 54 -9.52 -13.82 -2.03
CA GLU A 54 -9.48 -12.52 -1.34
C GLU A 54 -9.21 -12.64 0.17
N ILE A 55 -9.85 -13.63 0.82
CA ILE A 55 -9.68 -13.88 2.26
C ILE A 55 -8.24 -14.31 2.53
N ALA A 56 -7.67 -15.21 1.73
CA ALA A 56 -6.29 -15.66 1.89
C ALA A 56 -5.30 -14.50 1.75
N ILE A 57 -5.43 -13.72 0.67
CA ILE A 57 -4.59 -12.54 0.40
C ILE A 57 -4.62 -11.57 1.59
N ARG A 58 -5.81 -11.22 2.09
CA ARG A 58 -5.96 -10.26 3.18
C ARG A 58 -5.60 -10.83 4.55
N ALA A 59 -5.76 -12.14 4.76
CA ALA A 59 -5.29 -12.80 5.97
C ALA A 59 -3.76 -12.74 6.08
N LEU A 60 -3.03 -12.82 4.95
CA LEU A 60 -1.58 -12.62 4.94
C LEU A 60 -1.20 -11.19 5.33
N SER A 61 -1.83 -10.18 4.73
CA SER A 61 -1.61 -8.78 5.12
C SER A 61 -1.96 -8.53 6.58
N PHE A 62 -3.06 -9.09 7.06
CA PHE A 62 -3.49 -8.98 8.45
C PHE A 62 -2.49 -9.65 9.41
N ALA A 63 -1.92 -10.80 9.05
CA ALA A 63 -0.89 -11.45 9.83
C ALA A 63 0.38 -10.57 9.95
N PHE A 64 0.83 -9.97 8.86
CA PHE A 64 1.96 -9.03 8.89
C PHE A 64 1.65 -7.79 9.74
N PHE A 65 0.42 -7.28 9.65
CA PHE A 65 -0.05 -6.18 10.47
C PHE A 65 0.05 -6.51 11.97
N ILE A 66 -0.50 -7.65 12.41
CA ILE A 66 -0.43 -8.09 13.82
C ILE A 66 1.02 -8.23 14.29
N LEU A 67 1.90 -8.80 13.47
CA LEU A 67 3.31 -8.91 13.81
C LEU A 67 3.99 -7.54 13.91
N ALA A 68 3.61 -6.57 13.08
CA ALA A 68 4.09 -5.19 13.22
C ALA A 68 3.67 -4.60 14.58
N ILE A 69 2.41 -4.78 14.97
CA ILE A 69 1.89 -4.37 16.29
C ILE A 69 2.65 -5.03 17.44
N PHE A 70 3.00 -6.32 17.32
CA PHE A 70 3.84 -7.00 18.29
C PHE A 70 5.21 -6.33 18.45
N PHE A 71 5.85 -5.91 17.36
CA PHE A 71 7.12 -5.18 17.46
C PHE A 71 6.94 -3.76 18.02
N VAL A 72 5.81 -3.09 17.80
CA VAL A 72 5.48 -1.85 18.50
C VAL A 72 5.43 -2.07 20.01
N TYR A 73 4.72 -3.11 20.46
CA TYR A 73 4.70 -3.50 21.88
C TYR A 73 6.12 -3.72 22.42
N LYS A 74 6.94 -4.47 21.68
CA LYS A 74 8.32 -4.77 22.08
C LYS A 74 9.22 -3.54 22.15
N ILE A 75 9.06 -2.57 21.26
CA ILE A 75 9.79 -1.31 21.33
C ILE A 75 9.37 -0.51 22.57
N GLY A 76 8.07 -0.38 22.84
CA GLY A 76 7.59 0.33 24.02
C GLY A 76 7.97 -0.35 25.35
N GLU A 77 7.96 -1.68 25.38
CA GLU A 77 8.47 -2.49 26.51
C GLU A 77 9.96 -2.21 26.75
N ASN A 78 10.78 -2.24 25.70
CA ASN A 78 12.23 -2.04 25.78
C ASN A 78 12.62 -0.61 26.16
N LEU A 79 11.92 0.40 25.63
CA LEU A 79 12.26 1.80 25.87
C LEU A 79 11.74 2.34 27.20
N TRP A 80 10.61 1.83 27.70
CA TRP A 80 9.97 2.34 28.92
C TRP A 80 9.41 1.24 29.82
N SER A 81 8.34 0.55 29.40
CA SER A 81 7.63 -0.42 30.24
C SER A 81 6.61 -1.23 29.42
N ARG A 82 6.21 -2.39 29.95
CA ARG A 82 5.13 -3.21 29.37
C ARG A 82 3.82 -2.43 29.17
N LYS A 83 3.49 -1.53 30.11
CA LYS A 83 2.30 -0.67 30.02
C LYS A 83 2.38 0.27 28.83
N THR A 84 3.51 0.95 28.65
CA THR A 84 3.76 1.83 27.50
C THR A 84 3.70 1.06 26.19
N GLY A 85 4.33 -0.11 26.13
CA GLY A 85 4.25 -1.01 24.98
C GLY A 85 2.81 -1.41 24.64
N ALA A 86 2.01 -1.80 25.63
CA ALA A 86 0.61 -2.19 25.43
C ALA A 86 -0.23 -1.02 24.89
N ILE A 87 -0.11 0.17 25.47
CA ILE A 87 -0.84 1.36 25.01
C ILE A 87 -0.43 1.71 23.57
N ALA A 88 0.86 1.70 23.25
CA ALA A 88 1.36 1.99 21.90
C ALA A 88 0.84 0.98 20.86
N ALA A 89 0.83 -0.31 21.22
CA ALA A 89 0.31 -1.37 20.37
C ALA A 89 -1.19 -1.21 20.12
N ILE A 90 -2.00 -0.90 21.14
CA ILE A 90 -3.44 -0.64 20.99
C ILE A 90 -3.68 0.57 20.09
N LEU A 91 -2.97 1.68 20.34
CA LEU A 91 -3.09 2.90 19.51
C LEU A 91 -2.70 2.66 18.05
N THR A 92 -1.68 1.83 17.81
CA THR A 92 -1.24 1.49 16.45
C THR A 92 -2.21 0.54 15.77
N PHE A 93 -2.72 -0.46 16.49
CA PHE A 93 -3.70 -1.41 15.96
C PHE A 93 -4.96 -0.69 15.49
N PHE A 94 -5.47 0.25 16.29
CA PHE A 94 -6.67 1.01 15.93
C PHE A 94 -6.37 2.34 15.22
N ASN A 95 -5.15 2.57 14.73
CA ASN A 95 -4.88 3.81 14.01
C ASN A 95 -5.68 3.82 12.69
N PRO A 96 -6.57 4.80 12.44
CA PRO A 96 -7.51 4.71 11.34
C PRO A 96 -6.89 4.67 9.94
N PHE A 97 -5.70 5.25 9.77
CA PHE A 97 -4.98 5.11 8.50
C PHE A 97 -4.33 3.72 8.39
N PHE A 98 -3.60 3.32 9.43
CA PHE A 98 -2.83 2.07 9.43
C PHE A 98 -3.72 0.83 9.34
N PHE A 99 -4.89 0.85 9.98
CA PHE A 99 -5.86 -0.25 9.98
C PHE A 99 -6.40 -0.58 8.58
N THR A 100 -6.49 0.41 7.68
CA THR A 100 -6.88 0.15 6.28
C THR A 100 -5.93 -0.80 5.57
N TYR A 101 -4.63 -0.69 5.86
CA TYR A 101 -3.59 -1.53 5.25
C TYR A 101 -3.50 -2.93 5.86
N ALA A 102 -4.22 -3.20 6.96
CA ALA A 102 -4.38 -4.54 7.49
C ALA A 102 -5.14 -5.47 6.52
N PHE A 103 -5.96 -4.90 5.63
CA PHE A 103 -6.80 -5.64 4.67
C PHE A 103 -6.48 -5.29 3.21
N GLU A 104 -5.33 -4.66 2.97
CA GLU A 104 -4.85 -4.37 1.64
C GLU A 104 -3.88 -5.47 1.21
N GLY A 105 -4.22 -6.21 0.17
CA GLY A 105 -3.43 -7.27 -0.48
C GLY A 105 -2.21 -6.73 -1.21
N ARG A 106 -1.37 -6.00 -0.49
CA ARG A 106 -0.20 -5.28 -0.97
C ARG A 106 0.90 -5.29 0.09
N MET A 107 2.10 -4.89 -0.31
CA MET A 107 3.33 -4.90 0.48
C MET A 107 3.35 -4.03 1.75
N TYR A 108 2.32 -3.22 2.00
CA TYR A 108 2.30 -2.19 3.04
C TYR A 108 2.40 -2.73 4.48
N SER A 109 1.62 -3.77 4.81
CA SER A 109 1.70 -4.37 6.15
C SER A 109 3.02 -5.11 6.37
N LEU A 110 3.58 -5.75 5.34
CA LEU A 110 4.91 -6.34 5.37
C LEU A 110 6.02 -5.28 5.54
N LEU A 111 5.86 -4.12 4.88
CA LEU A 111 6.78 -3.00 5.00
C LEU A 111 6.79 -2.47 6.45
N ALA A 112 5.60 -2.28 7.03
CA ALA A 112 5.48 -1.85 8.42
C ALA A 112 6.12 -2.86 9.38
N LEU A 113 5.89 -4.16 9.17
CA LEU A 113 6.51 -5.23 9.96
C LEU A 113 8.04 -5.19 9.89
N THR A 114 8.58 -5.21 8.68
CA THR A 114 10.04 -5.29 8.45
C THR A 114 10.76 -4.03 8.95
N VAL A 115 10.18 -2.85 8.76
CA VAL A 115 10.75 -1.60 9.30
C VAL A 115 10.64 -1.54 10.82
N THR A 116 9.47 -1.84 11.40
CA THR A 116 9.28 -1.78 12.86
C THR A 116 10.17 -2.80 13.57
N SER A 117 10.31 -4.02 13.03
CA SER A 117 11.23 -5.03 13.56
C SER A 117 12.70 -4.62 13.39
N SER A 118 13.07 -3.96 12.28
CA SER A 118 14.39 -3.34 12.10
C SER A 118 14.70 -2.33 13.22
N PHE A 119 13.79 -1.40 13.52
CA PHE A 119 13.94 -0.47 14.63
C PHE A 119 14.06 -1.17 15.99
N TYR A 120 13.26 -2.20 16.24
CA TYR A 120 13.35 -2.99 17.47
C TYR A 120 14.73 -3.67 17.63
N PHE A 121 15.22 -4.33 16.59
CA PHE A 121 16.50 -5.04 16.63
C PHE A 121 17.69 -4.09 16.65
N PHE A 122 17.59 -2.92 16.03
CA PHE A 122 18.56 -1.84 16.16
C PHE A 122 18.67 -1.37 17.62
N LEU A 123 17.55 -1.00 18.23
CA LEU A 123 17.51 -0.56 19.64
C LEU A 123 17.97 -1.64 20.62
N SER A 124 17.65 -2.90 20.33
CA SER A 124 18.06 -4.06 21.13
C SER A 124 19.48 -4.55 20.81
N ARG A 125 20.19 -3.88 19.90
CA ARG A 125 21.57 -4.21 19.45
C ARG A 125 21.74 -5.65 18.95
N ARG A 126 20.68 -6.22 18.37
CA ARG A 126 20.68 -7.55 17.73
C ARG A 126 21.04 -7.41 16.26
N TRP A 127 22.30 -7.08 15.98
CA TRP A 127 22.79 -6.64 14.67
C TRP A 127 22.46 -7.59 13.50
N LYS A 128 22.56 -8.91 13.69
CA LYS A 128 22.21 -9.88 12.64
C LYS A 128 20.74 -9.79 12.21
N LEU A 129 19.83 -9.69 13.19
CA LEU A 129 18.39 -9.57 12.94
C LEU A 129 18.04 -8.19 12.39
N TYR A 130 18.74 -7.15 12.84
CA TYR A 130 18.64 -5.81 12.28
C TYR A 130 19.01 -5.77 10.78
N VAL A 131 20.14 -6.37 10.40
CA VAL A 131 20.55 -6.50 8.99
C VAL A 131 19.49 -7.25 8.19
N LEU A 132 19.02 -8.39 8.69
CA LEU A 132 18.03 -9.24 8.01
C LEU A 132 16.71 -8.50 7.76
N THR A 133 16.15 -7.88 8.80
CA THR A 133 14.86 -7.16 8.72
C THR A 133 14.95 -5.88 7.89
N THR A 134 16.09 -5.19 7.92
CA THR A 134 16.30 -3.99 7.08
C THR A 134 16.47 -4.36 5.61
N ALA A 135 17.21 -5.43 5.30
CA ALA A 135 17.28 -5.97 3.95
C ALA A 135 15.90 -6.42 3.46
N ALA A 136 15.14 -7.15 4.29
CA ALA A 136 13.77 -7.54 3.98
C ALA A 136 12.86 -6.33 3.70
N ALA A 137 13.02 -5.23 4.44
CA ALA A 137 12.26 -3.99 4.20
C ALA A 137 12.58 -3.40 2.82
N LEU A 138 13.86 -3.34 2.43
CA LEU A 138 14.28 -2.86 1.10
C LEU A 138 13.74 -3.77 -0.03
N TYR A 139 13.71 -5.08 0.20
CA TYR A 139 13.10 -6.05 -0.71
C TYR A 139 11.56 -6.08 -0.66
N THR A 140 10.93 -5.30 0.23
CA THR A 140 9.48 -5.11 0.30
C THR A 140 9.04 -3.84 -0.40
N HIS A 141 9.74 -2.72 -0.16
CA HIS A 141 9.44 -1.43 -0.76
C HIS A 141 10.67 -0.52 -0.76
N HIS A 142 10.92 0.16 -1.88
CA HIS A 142 12.10 1.03 -2.02
C HIS A 142 12.16 2.16 -0.99
N PHE A 143 11.01 2.66 -0.54
CA PHE A 143 10.94 3.73 0.47
C PHE A 143 11.48 3.30 1.84
N ALA A 144 11.65 2.00 2.10
CA ALA A 144 12.34 1.54 3.29
C ALA A 144 13.77 2.13 3.42
N VAL A 145 14.39 2.58 2.33
CA VAL A 145 15.68 3.30 2.38
C VAL A 145 15.62 4.53 3.29
N PHE A 146 14.49 5.23 3.33
CA PHE A 146 14.33 6.42 4.18
C PHE A 146 14.22 6.06 5.67
N ALA A 147 13.83 4.82 6.01
CA ALA A 147 13.84 4.32 7.38
C ALA A 147 15.26 4.12 7.94
N ILE A 148 16.28 4.05 7.07
CA ILE A 148 17.69 3.97 7.46
C ILE A 148 18.22 5.33 7.93
N LEU A 149 17.66 6.45 7.45
CA LEU A 149 18.15 7.80 7.78
C LEU A 149 18.13 8.11 9.29
N PRO A 150 17.04 7.87 10.05
CA PRO A 150 17.05 8.04 11.51
C PRO A 150 18.11 7.19 12.23
N GLN A 151 18.38 5.98 11.72
CA GLN A 151 19.40 5.08 12.27
C GLN A 151 20.82 5.57 11.93
N GLY A 152 21.00 6.18 10.76
CA GLY A 152 22.21 6.88 10.34
C GLY A 152 22.50 8.11 11.20
N LEU A 153 21.49 8.92 11.52
CA LEU A 153 21.64 10.04 12.47
C LEU A 153 22.08 9.54 13.86
N TRP A 154 21.54 8.40 14.30
CA TRP A 154 21.98 7.76 15.54
C TRP A 154 23.44 7.26 15.48
N PHE A 155 23.85 6.70 14.34
CA PHE A 155 25.24 6.34 14.10
C PHE A 155 26.18 7.54 14.24
N LEU A 156 25.85 8.68 13.63
CA LEU A 156 26.66 9.90 13.74
C LEU A 156 26.78 10.35 15.20
N LYS A 157 25.67 10.32 15.96
CA LYS A 157 25.69 10.58 17.39
C LYS A 157 26.66 9.65 18.13
N GLU A 158 26.55 8.34 17.91
CA GLU A 158 27.39 7.35 18.59
C GLU A 158 28.87 7.47 18.22
N TYR A 159 29.16 7.83 16.97
CA TYR A 159 30.51 7.99 16.45
C TYR A 159 31.21 9.22 17.03
N PHE A 160 30.52 10.37 17.06
CA PHE A 160 31.11 11.63 17.49
C PHE A 160 31.03 11.87 19.01
N PHE A 161 29.99 11.39 19.68
CA PHE A 161 29.69 11.81 21.06
C PHE A 161 29.54 10.66 22.07
N CYS A 162 29.49 9.40 21.63
CA CYS A 162 29.23 8.29 22.54
C CYS A 162 30.20 7.10 22.31
N LYS A 163 29.69 5.92 21.92
CA LYS A 163 30.45 4.67 21.96
C LYS A 163 30.95 4.28 20.57
N LYS A 164 32.22 4.58 20.26
CA LYS A 164 32.87 4.19 18.98
C LYS A 164 32.69 2.71 18.61
N LYS A 165 32.73 1.79 19.59
CA LYS A 165 32.47 0.35 19.36
C LYS A 165 31.07 0.09 18.81
N VAL A 166 30.04 0.80 19.30
CA VAL A 166 28.66 0.68 18.81
C VAL A 166 28.57 1.26 17.40
N ALA A 167 29.19 2.43 17.16
CA ALA A 167 29.23 3.05 15.83
C ALA A 167 29.83 2.11 14.76
N ILE A 168 30.93 1.42 15.08
CA ILE A 168 31.55 0.44 14.17
C ILE A 168 30.58 -0.73 13.85
N GLN A 169 29.80 -1.20 14.83
CA GLN A 169 28.81 -2.27 14.59
C GLN A 169 27.66 -1.79 13.70
N ILE A 170 27.23 -0.54 13.87
CA ILE A 170 26.22 0.06 12.99
C ILE A 170 26.77 0.20 11.57
N LEU A 171 28.01 0.69 11.40
CA LEU A 171 28.67 0.80 10.10
C LEU A 171 28.78 -0.57 9.41
N LYS A 172 29.23 -1.61 10.13
CA LYS A 172 29.27 -2.98 9.60
C LYS A 172 27.90 -3.47 9.16
N SER A 173 26.85 -3.11 9.90
CA SER A 173 25.48 -3.46 9.56
C SER A 173 25.03 -2.75 8.27
N PHE A 174 25.33 -1.45 8.10
CA PHE A 174 25.04 -0.72 6.86
C PHE A 174 25.76 -1.32 5.65
N ILE A 175 27.03 -1.69 5.80
CA ILE A 175 27.79 -2.36 4.73
C ILE A 175 27.14 -3.70 4.37
N ALA A 176 26.78 -4.50 5.37
CA ALA A 176 26.11 -5.79 5.14
C ALA A 176 24.76 -5.62 4.44
N ILE A 177 23.95 -4.63 4.84
CA ILE A 177 22.66 -4.30 4.19
C ILE A 177 22.90 -3.89 2.73
N ALA A 178 23.91 -3.06 2.46
CA ALA A 178 24.24 -2.63 1.11
C ALA A 178 24.67 -3.80 0.21
N ILE A 179 25.49 -4.72 0.74
CA ILE A 179 25.91 -5.94 0.03
C ILE A 179 24.69 -6.83 -0.27
N LEU A 180 23.82 -7.03 0.71
CA LEU A 180 22.61 -7.86 0.52
C LEU A 180 21.64 -7.27 -0.49
N TYR A 181 21.56 -5.94 -0.60
CA TYR A 181 20.67 -5.26 -1.53
C TYR A 181 21.29 -5.08 -2.93
N LEU A 182 22.58 -5.34 -3.10
CA LEU A 182 23.31 -5.17 -4.36
C LEU A 182 22.63 -5.81 -5.58
N PRO A 183 22.07 -7.04 -5.49
CA PRO A 183 21.38 -7.66 -6.63
C PRO A 183 20.15 -6.87 -7.13
N TRP A 184 19.54 -6.03 -6.28
CA TRP A 184 18.36 -5.24 -6.64
C TRP A 184 18.68 -3.78 -7.02
N VAL A 185 19.95 -3.36 -6.96
CA VAL A 185 20.34 -1.99 -7.33
C VAL A 185 20.04 -1.70 -8.80
N MET A 186 20.35 -2.63 -9.71
CA MET A 186 20.08 -2.43 -11.14
C MET A 186 18.57 -2.36 -11.45
N PRO A 187 17.72 -3.28 -10.95
CA PRO A 187 16.27 -3.09 -10.98
C PRO A 187 15.84 -1.72 -10.47
N LEU A 188 16.27 -1.31 -9.27
CA LEU A 188 15.93 0.00 -8.70
C LEU A 188 16.28 1.17 -9.63
N LEU A 189 17.48 1.17 -10.23
CA LEU A 189 17.89 2.25 -11.13
C LEU A 189 17.01 2.32 -12.39
N ASN A 190 16.65 1.17 -12.95
CA ASN A 190 15.74 1.11 -14.10
C ASN A 190 14.34 1.58 -13.73
N GLN A 191 13.85 1.17 -12.56
CA GLN A 191 12.55 1.55 -12.01
C GLN A 191 12.49 3.06 -11.75
N ALA A 192 13.52 3.63 -11.13
CA ALA A 192 13.62 5.06 -10.89
C ALA A 192 13.64 5.88 -12.19
N LYS A 193 14.36 5.40 -13.22
CA LYS A 193 14.37 6.03 -14.55
C LYS A 193 12.99 5.99 -15.21
N MET A 194 12.31 4.85 -15.17
CA MET A 194 10.94 4.72 -15.70
C MET A 194 10.00 5.69 -15.01
N VAL A 195 10.09 5.78 -13.68
CA VAL A 195 9.31 6.72 -12.88
C VAL A 195 9.62 8.16 -13.32
N GLY A 196 10.89 8.50 -13.57
CA GLY A 196 11.34 9.81 -14.07
C GLY A 196 10.79 10.24 -15.42
N THR A 197 10.41 9.29 -16.29
CA THR A 197 9.86 9.60 -17.63
C THR A 197 8.38 9.99 -17.62
N GLY A 198 7.69 9.85 -16.49
CA GLY A 198 6.30 10.26 -16.32
C GLY A 198 5.63 9.51 -15.18
N PHE A 199 5.04 10.22 -14.23
CA PHE A 199 4.29 9.66 -13.11
C PHE A 199 3.01 10.46 -12.88
N TRP A 200 1.99 9.84 -12.30
CA TRP A 200 0.66 10.47 -12.16
C TRP A 200 0.57 11.53 -11.05
N LEU A 201 1.60 11.66 -10.21
CA LEU A 201 1.59 12.59 -9.08
C LEU A 201 2.07 13.99 -9.48
N GLY A 202 1.38 15.01 -8.96
CA GLY A 202 1.85 16.39 -8.97
C GLY A 202 2.78 16.69 -7.78
N THR A 203 3.55 17.78 -7.89
CA THR A 203 4.43 18.26 -6.83
C THR A 203 3.64 18.54 -5.54
N PRO A 204 4.00 17.93 -4.39
CA PRO A 204 3.21 18.05 -3.18
C PRO A 204 3.36 19.45 -2.57
N THR A 205 2.27 20.02 -2.10
CA THR A 205 2.25 21.31 -1.39
C THR A 205 2.55 21.13 0.10
N LEU A 206 2.64 22.23 0.84
CA LEU A 206 2.67 22.18 2.31
C LEU A 206 1.35 21.65 2.89
N THR A 207 0.23 21.87 2.19
CA THR A 207 -1.08 21.33 2.57
C THR A 207 -1.09 19.81 2.48
N ASP A 208 -0.47 19.23 1.45
CA ASP A 208 -0.35 17.77 1.29
C ASP A 208 0.53 17.17 2.38
N PHE A 209 1.64 17.84 2.73
CA PHE A 209 2.48 17.45 3.87
C PHE A 209 1.68 17.42 5.18
N ARG A 210 0.95 18.50 5.48
CA ARG A 210 0.11 18.60 6.67
C ARG A 210 -0.98 17.53 6.68
N SER A 211 -1.65 17.32 5.55
CA SER A 211 -2.70 16.31 5.41
C SER A 211 -2.15 14.91 5.66
N LEU A 212 -0.95 14.59 5.16
CA LEU A 212 -0.31 13.31 5.44
C LEU A 212 -0.06 13.10 6.94
N VAL A 213 0.50 14.12 7.60
CA VAL A 213 0.76 14.05 9.06
C VAL A 213 -0.55 13.85 9.82
N TYR A 214 -1.62 14.58 9.47
CA TYR A 214 -2.90 14.45 10.16
C TYR A 214 -3.57 13.10 9.91
N LYS A 215 -3.51 12.58 8.67
CA LYS A 215 -3.92 11.21 8.34
C LYS A 215 -3.21 10.18 9.23
N TYR A 216 -1.89 10.27 9.35
CA TYR A 216 -1.09 9.33 10.14
C TYR A 216 -1.34 9.43 11.64
N LEU A 217 -1.61 10.64 12.15
CA LEU A 217 -1.88 10.83 13.56
C LEU A 217 -3.26 10.34 13.98
N ALA A 218 -4.31 10.63 13.21
CA ALA A 218 -5.68 10.28 13.59
C ALA A 218 -6.72 10.32 12.48
N GLU A 219 -6.59 11.22 11.48
CA GLU A 219 -7.68 11.44 10.52
C GLU A 219 -7.99 10.19 9.70
N GLY A 220 -6.95 9.46 9.28
CA GLY A 220 -7.07 8.23 8.50
C GLY A 220 -7.97 8.34 7.29
N ILE A 221 -9.17 7.75 7.40
CA ILE A 221 -10.18 7.70 6.35
C ILE A 221 -11.23 8.80 6.52
N PRO A 222 -11.97 9.17 5.46
CA PRO A 222 -13.10 10.10 5.57
C PRO A 222 -14.15 9.62 6.58
N HIS A 223 -14.23 10.30 7.73
CA HIS A 223 -15.21 10.02 8.78
C HIS A 223 -15.49 11.26 9.64
N LYS A 224 -16.74 11.46 10.07
CA LYS A 224 -17.13 12.64 10.88
C LYS A 224 -16.40 12.78 12.21
N LEU A 225 -15.89 11.67 12.76
CA LEU A 225 -15.15 11.62 14.03
C LEU A 225 -13.63 11.77 13.86
N ALA A 226 -13.12 11.84 12.62
CA ALA A 226 -11.69 11.97 12.32
C ALA A 226 -11.09 13.24 12.95
N GLN A 227 -11.78 14.38 12.80
CA GLN A 227 -11.32 15.66 13.31
C GLN A 227 -11.30 15.73 14.85
N PRO A 228 -12.36 15.32 15.58
CA PRO A 228 -12.30 15.16 17.03
C PRO A 228 -11.15 14.26 17.51
N ALA A 229 -10.93 13.13 16.82
CA ALA A 229 -9.84 12.21 17.17
C ALA A 229 -8.46 12.87 17.02
N LEU A 230 -8.26 13.65 15.95
CA LEU A 230 -7.04 14.43 15.76
C LEU A 230 -6.83 15.43 16.89
N TYR A 231 -7.85 16.17 17.30
CA TYR A 231 -7.73 17.13 18.40
C TYR A 231 -7.36 16.47 19.72
N LEU A 232 -7.90 15.29 20.04
CA LEU A 232 -7.49 14.54 21.22
C LEU A 232 -6.03 14.04 21.13
N VAL A 233 -5.59 13.59 19.95
CA VAL A 233 -4.18 13.21 19.73
C VAL A 233 -3.24 14.41 19.91
N LEU A 234 -3.58 15.57 19.35
CA LEU A 234 -2.79 16.79 19.52
C LEU A 234 -2.78 17.24 20.98
N ALA A 235 -3.90 17.18 21.68
CA ALA A 235 -3.97 17.47 23.12
C ALA A 235 -3.08 16.51 23.93
N ALA A 236 -3.05 15.22 23.58
CA ALA A 236 -2.17 14.24 24.20
C ALA A 236 -0.69 14.58 24.01
N PHE A 237 -0.29 15.04 22.83
CA PHE A 237 1.07 15.52 22.58
C PHE A 237 1.43 16.78 23.39
N VAL A 238 0.51 17.74 23.53
CA VAL A 238 0.76 18.98 24.30
C VAL A 238 0.99 18.69 25.78
N ILE A 239 0.20 17.80 26.39
CA ILE A 239 0.31 17.48 27.82
C ILE A 239 1.44 16.48 28.15
N LYS A 240 1.98 15.79 27.14
CA LYS A 240 3.07 14.82 27.29
C LYS A 240 4.27 15.45 28.00
N ARG A 241 4.95 14.70 28.86
CA ARG A 241 6.21 15.13 29.50
C ARG A 241 7.39 14.99 28.55
N TRP A 242 7.57 15.94 27.64
CA TRP A 242 8.66 15.95 26.66
C TRP A 242 10.06 16.01 27.28
N GLY A 243 10.21 16.69 28.42
CA GLY A 243 11.48 16.78 29.15
C GLY A 243 11.94 15.46 29.80
N LYS A 244 11.10 14.42 29.83
CA LYS A 244 11.48 13.09 30.31
C LYS A 244 11.88 12.21 29.12
N ASP A 245 13.01 11.49 29.25
CA ASP A 245 13.52 10.58 28.22
C ASP A 245 13.73 11.27 26.85
N VAL A 246 14.26 12.50 26.86
CA VAL A 246 14.41 13.37 25.68
C VAL A 246 15.06 12.64 24.50
N GLU A 247 16.11 11.88 24.75
CA GLU A 247 16.82 11.12 23.72
C GLU A 247 15.93 10.08 23.03
N LYS A 248 15.11 9.34 23.80
CA LYS A 248 14.17 8.35 23.24
C LYS A 248 13.07 9.04 22.45
N ASN A 249 12.56 10.16 22.95
CA ASN A 249 11.57 10.97 22.24
C ASN A 249 12.13 11.50 20.92
N LEU A 250 13.35 12.05 20.91
CA LEU A 250 13.99 12.59 19.72
C LEU A 250 14.20 11.51 18.65
N PHE A 251 14.61 10.31 19.05
CA PHE A 251 14.76 9.18 18.14
C PHE A 251 13.43 8.82 17.45
N LEU A 252 12.32 8.77 18.19
CA LEU A 252 11.01 8.51 17.60
C LEU A 252 10.50 9.67 16.75
N VAL A 253 10.80 10.92 17.10
CA VAL A 253 10.50 12.09 16.27
C VAL A 253 11.25 12.00 14.95
N PHE A 254 12.53 11.58 14.98
CA PHE A 254 13.30 11.38 13.74
C PHE A 254 12.74 10.22 12.92
N TRP A 255 12.36 9.10 13.53
CA TRP A 255 11.69 8.02 12.81
C TRP A 255 10.38 8.51 12.16
N PHE A 256 9.60 9.33 12.86
CA PHE A 256 8.36 9.85 12.31
C PHE A 256 8.58 10.86 11.17
N LEU A 257 9.38 11.90 11.41
CA LEU A 257 9.44 13.07 10.52
C LEU A 257 10.52 12.99 9.44
N VAL A 258 11.69 12.38 9.71
CA VAL A 258 12.81 12.40 8.74
C VAL A 258 12.42 11.72 7.42
N PRO A 259 11.78 10.53 7.40
CA PRO A 259 11.35 9.93 6.14
C PRO A 259 10.34 10.79 5.38
N ILE A 260 9.37 11.38 6.10
CA ILE A 260 8.31 12.20 5.52
C ILE A 260 8.90 13.48 4.89
N ILE A 261 9.77 14.17 5.63
CA ILE A 261 10.45 15.38 5.17
C ILE A 261 11.37 15.05 3.99
N ALA A 262 12.14 13.95 4.06
CA ALA A 262 13.03 13.55 2.98
C ALA A 262 12.28 13.32 1.66
N VAL A 263 11.18 12.55 1.70
CA VAL A 263 10.36 12.29 0.50
C VAL A 263 9.70 13.58 0.00
N TRP A 264 9.21 14.44 0.90
CA TRP A 264 8.61 15.72 0.51
C TRP A 264 9.62 16.62 -0.19
N VAL A 265 10.83 16.77 0.36
CA VAL A 265 11.92 17.58 -0.23
C VAL A 265 12.39 17.00 -1.58
N ILE A 266 12.56 15.68 -1.68
CA ILE A 266 12.91 15.01 -2.94
C ILE A 266 11.82 15.28 -3.99
N SER A 267 10.54 15.26 -3.57
CA SER A 267 9.41 15.53 -4.45
C SER A 267 9.30 17.00 -4.89
N GLN A 268 9.90 17.95 -4.15
CA GLN A 268 10.01 19.34 -4.62
C GLN A 268 11.05 19.51 -5.74
N LYS A 269 12.17 18.78 -5.64
CA LYS A 269 13.38 19.04 -6.46
C LYS A 269 13.54 18.11 -7.65
N TYR A 270 13.07 16.88 -7.53
CA TYR A 270 13.29 15.84 -8.52
C TYR A 270 11.95 15.40 -9.08
N GLN A 271 11.36 14.39 -8.46
CA GLN A 271 10.18 13.77 -9.00
C GLN A 271 9.13 13.59 -7.90
N ALA A 272 7.88 13.94 -8.21
CA ALA A 272 6.78 13.82 -7.28
C ALA A 272 6.50 12.34 -6.96
N ILE A 273 6.94 11.93 -5.77
CA ILE A 273 6.80 10.57 -5.25
C ILE A 273 6.14 10.55 -3.86
N PHE A 274 5.61 11.69 -3.42
CA PHE A 274 4.98 11.87 -2.12
C PHE A 274 3.55 11.34 -2.13
N PHE A 275 3.40 10.08 -1.76
CA PHE A 275 2.10 9.40 -1.69
C PHE A 275 1.86 8.82 -0.31
N ASP A 276 0.60 8.86 0.13
CA ASP A 276 0.26 8.69 1.55
C ASP A 276 0.52 7.29 2.08
N ARG A 277 0.51 6.25 1.26
CA ARG A 277 0.79 4.87 1.68
C ARG A 277 2.27 4.49 1.74
N TYR A 278 3.17 5.27 1.14
CA TYR A 278 4.57 4.85 1.01
C TYR A 278 5.38 4.97 2.31
N MET A 279 4.92 5.78 3.26
CA MET A 279 5.63 6.08 4.50
C MET A 279 4.86 5.64 5.76
N LEU A 280 3.81 4.83 5.62
CA LEU A 280 2.95 4.42 6.75
C LEU A 280 3.70 3.67 7.86
N TYR A 281 4.89 3.14 7.56
CA TYR A 281 5.80 2.55 8.56
C TYR A 281 6.31 3.56 9.60
N THR A 282 6.04 4.86 9.46
CA THR A 282 6.35 5.89 10.46
C THR A 282 5.27 6.01 11.55
N ILE A 283 4.03 5.55 11.29
CA ILE A 283 2.92 5.59 12.26
C ILE A 283 3.26 4.93 13.61
N PRO A 284 3.91 3.74 13.65
CA PRO A 284 4.41 3.17 14.90
C PRO A 284 5.18 4.14 15.79
N ALA A 285 6.02 5.00 15.21
CA ALA A 285 6.82 5.97 15.96
C ALA A 285 5.95 7.04 16.64
N ALA A 286 4.94 7.55 15.91
CA ALA A 286 3.99 8.51 16.47
C ALA A 286 3.17 7.91 17.61
N MET A 287 2.70 6.67 17.46
CA MET A 287 1.92 5.97 18.48
C MET A 287 2.75 5.64 19.73
N LEU A 288 4.03 5.27 19.56
CA LEU A 288 4.99 5.12 20.65
C LEU A 288 5.24 6.44 21.38
N LEU A 289 5.36 7.56 20.65
CA LEU A 289 5.52 8.89 21.24
C LEU A 289 4.32 9.24 22.12
N ILE A 290 3.09 9.10 21.60
CA ILE A 290 1.86 9.42 22.32
C ILE A 290 1.71 8.55 23.58
N ALA A 291 2.07 7.26 23.50
CA ALA A 291 1.97 6.33 24.62
C ALA A 291 3.02 6.55 25.74
N SER A 292 4.07 7.33 25.47
CA SER A 292 5.19 7.56 26.39
C SER A 292 5.03 8.86 27.19
N GLY A 293 5.74 8.99 28.33
CA GLY A 293 5.77 10.25 29.10
C GLY A 293 4.42 10.74 29.62
N LEU A 294 3.48 9.81 29.88
CA LEU A 294 2.10 10.10 30.26
C LEU A 294 2.00 10.81 31.62
N ARG A 295 1.04 11.74 31.72
CA ARG A 295 0.54 12.28 32.99
C ARG A 295 -0.77 11.57 33.36
N LYS A 296 -1.20 11.65 34.63
CA LYS A 296 -2.51 11.10 35.04
C LYS A 296 -3.66 11.68 34.19
N ILE A 297 -3.59 12.98 33.88
CA ILE A 297 -4.56 13.67 33.01
C ILE A 297 -4.56 13.19 31.54
N SER A 298 -3.49 12.51 31.09
CA SER A 298 -3.43 11.96 29.73
C SER A 298 -4.26 10.69 29.55
N LEU A 299 -4.53 9.94 30.63
CA LEU A 299 -5.23 8.66 30.56
C LEU A 299 -6.67 8.78 30.00
N PRO A 300 -7.54 9.68 30.47
CA PRO A 300 -8.88 9.83 29.89
C PRO A 300 -8.83 10.29 28.42
N ILE A 301 -7.86 11.14 28.04
CA ILE A 301 -7.67 11.58 26.65
C ILE A 301 -7.31 10.40 25.76
N LEU A 302 -6.36 9.56 26.19
CA LEU A 302 -5.98 8.36 25.44
C LEU A 302 -7.12 7.34 25.34
N ALA A 303 -7.91 7.17 26.40
CA ALA A 303 -9.11 6.33 26.34
C ALA A 303 -10.10 6.87 25.31
N GLY A 304 -10.30 8.19 25.24
CA GLY A 304 -11.11 8.85 24.21
C GLY A 304 -10.57 8.65 22.80
N VAL A 305 -9.25 8.79 22.60
CA VAL A 305 -8.60 8.50 21.30
C VAL A 305 -8.87 7.06 20.87
N ILE A 306 -8.60 6.09 21.75
CA ILE A 306 -8.81 4.66 21.47
C ILE A 306 -10.29 4.39 21.14
N ALA A 307 -11.23 4.97 21.90
CA ALA A 307 -12.65 4.80 21.63
C ALA A 307 -13.06 5.34 20.25
N LEU A 308 -12.61 6.55 19.89
CA LEU A 308 -12.91 7.13 18.57
C LEU A 308 -12.29 6.32 17.44
N PHE A 309 -11.06 5.85 17.62
CA PHE A 309 -10.34 4.98 16.69
C PHE A 309 -11.12 3.68 16.45
N ILE A 310 -11.53 2.99 17.52
CA ILE A 310 -12.36 1.77 17.42
C ILE A 310 -13.66 2.04 16.64
N ILE A 311 -14.33 3.17 16.89
CA ILE A 311 -15.58 3.51 16.17
C ILE A 311 -15.31 3.72 14.67
N ILE A 312 -14.28 4.48 14.32
CA ILE A 312 -13.90 4.73 12.92
C ILE A 312 -13.54 3.41 12.22
N ASP A 313 -12.74 2.58 12.86
CA ASP A 313 -12.28 1.30 12.31
C ASP A 313 -13.40 0.27 12.19
N SER A 314 -14.33 0.25 13.14
CA SER A 314 -15.53 -0.60 13.07
C SER A 314 -16.41 -0.20 11.89
N PHE A 315 -16.57 1.11 11.66
CA PHE A 315 -17.27 1.62 10.49
C PHE A 315 -16.57 1.21 9.20
N TYR A 316 -15.26 1.44 9.10
CA TYR A 316 -14.46 1.01 7.96
C TYR A 316 -14.58 -0.49 7.68
N PHE A 317 -14.42 -1.32 8.71
CA PHE A 317 -14.41 -2.77 8.57
C PHE A 317 -15.72 -3.32 8.00
N THR A 318 -16.84 -2.71 8.38
CA THR A 318 -18.20 -3.13 8.00
C THR A 318 -18.72 -2.46 6.73
N HIS A 319 -18.07 -1.39 6.25
CA HIS A 319 -18.46 -0.64 5.06
C HIS A 319 -17.33 -0.61 4.02
N PRO A 320 -17.03 -1.75 3.37
CA PRO A 320 -16.01 -1.80 2.33
C PRO A 320 -16.33 -0.86 1.17
N THR A 321 -15.35 -0.04 0.79
CA THR A 321 -15.46 0.98 -0.27
C THR A 321 -14.91 0.49 -1.63
N LYS A 322 -14.30 -0.70 -1.67
CA LYS A 322 -13.79 -1.30 -2.90
C LYS A 322 -14.95 -1.59 -3.86
N ARG A 323 -14.72 -1.36 -5.16
CA ARG A 323 -15.74 -1.52 -6.20
C ARG A 323 -16.22 -2.98 -6.23
N PRO A 324 -17.52 -3.25 -6.38
CA PRO A 324 -18.09 -4.61 -6.33
C PRO A 324 -17.83 -5.39 -7.63
N PHE A 325 -16.57 -5.59 -7.98
CA PHE A 325 -16.18 -6.20 -9.26
C PHE A 325 -16.59 -7.68 -9.35
N ARG A 326 -16.63 -8.41 -8.22
CA ARG A 326 -17.12 -9.79 -8.18
C ARG A 326 -18.58 -9.88 -8.62
N GLU A 327 -19.43 -8.96 -8.16
CA GLU A 327 -20.86 -8.91 -8.53
C GLU A 327 -21.02 -8.60 -10.02
N LEU A 328 -20.21 -7.66 -10.53
CA LEU A 328 -20.15 -7.39 -11.97
C LEU A 328 -19.72 -8.64 -12.74
N ALA A 329 -18.67 -9.34 -12.30
CA ALA A 329 -18.15 -10.53 -12.95
C ALA A 329 -19.17 -11.67 -12.99
N ALA A 330 -19.90 -11.89 -11.89
CA ALA A 330 -20.99 -12.86 -11.83
C ALA A 330 -22.06 -12.52 -12.88
N TYR A 331 -22.50 -11.26 -12.93
CA TYR A 331 -23.47 -10.82 -13.93
C TYR A 331 -22.97 -10.99 -15.37
N VAL A 332 -21.72 -10.62 -15.66
CA VAL A 332 -21.15 -10.79 -17.00
C VAL A 332 -21.13 -12.26 -17.39
N THR A 333 -20.75 -13.15 -16.47
CA THR A 333 -20.71 -14.60 -16.70
C THR A 333 -22.10 -15.17 -16.96
N GLU A 334 -23.11 -14.74 -16.20
CA GLU A 334 -24.51 -15.17 -16.37
C GLU A 334 -25.17 -14.60 -17.64
N SER A 335 -24.79 -13.40 -18.06
CA SER A 335 -25.43 -12.69 -19.18
C SER A 335 -24.77 -12.94 -20.54
N LYS A 336 -23.50 -13.38 -20.57
CA LYS A 336 -22.75 -13.68 -21.79
C LYS A 336 -23.36 -14.86 -22.54
N ARG A 337 -23.54 -14.74 -23.86
CA ARG A 337 -24.08 -15.80 -24.73
C ARG A 337 -23.20 -15.98 -25.97
N GLY A 338 -23.02 -17.23 -26.42
CA GLY A 338 -22.36 -17.54 -27.70
C GLY A 338 -21.05 -16.76 -27.93
N ASP A 339 -20.98 -16.10 -29.09
CA ASP A 339 -19.80 -15.33 -29.55
C ASP A 339 -19.78 -13.87 -29.04
N ASP A 340 -20.46 -13.55 -27.94
CA ASP A 340 -20.40 -12.24 -27.31
C ASP A 340 -18.95 -11.85 -26.99
N TYR A 341 -18.53 -10.68 -27.47
CA TYR A 341 -17.19 -10.15 -27.26
C TYR A 341 -17.18 -9.18 -26.08
N LEU A 342 -16.14 -9.25 -25.23
CA LEU A 342 -16.04 -8.41 -24.04
C LEU A 342 -14.81 -7.51 -24.12
N ILE A 343 -14.93 -6.29 -23.64
CA ILE A 343 -13.82 -5.35 -23.55
C ILE A 343 -13.86 -4.57 -22.24
N ASN A 344 -12.69 -4.16 -21.77
CA ASN A 344 -12.54 -3.11 -20.78
C ASN A 344 -12.35 -1.78 -21.51
N TRP A 345 -13.18 -0.79 -21.19
CA TRP A 345 -13.01 0.56 -21.72
C TRP A 345 -11.96 1.32 -20.92
N ASN A 346 -10.95 1.86 -21.60
CA ASN A 346 -9.88 2.63 -20.99
C ASN A 346 -10.34 4.07 -20.69
N SER A 347 -11.02 4.27 -19.55
CA SER A 347 -11.32 5.59 -18.98
C SER A 347 -10.34 5.88 -17.83
N ALA A 348 -10.80 6.38 -16.68
CA ALA A 348 -9.96 6.63 -15.51
C ALA A 348 -9.27 5.38 -14.94
N ALA A 349 -9.82 4.19 -15.18
CA ALA A 349 -9.22 2.90 -14.85
C ALA A 349 -9.57 1.87 -15.93
N HIS A 350 -8.64 0.97 -16.23
CA HIS A 350 -8.78 0.00 -17.31
C HIS A 350 -9.29 -1.39 -16.87
N HIS A 351 -9.44 -1.67 -15.58
CA HIS A 351 -10.10 -2.87 -15.02
C HIS A 351 -9.60 -4.26 -15.51
N LEU A 352 -8.45 -4.32 -16.18
CA LEU A 352 -7.90 -5.53 -16.78
C LEU A 352 -7.54 -6.56 -15.71
N TRP A 353 -6.91 -6.10 -14.62
CA TRP A 353 -6.42 -6.99 -13.57
C TRP A 353 -7.58 -7.63 -12.82
N GLU A 354 -8.60 -6.84 -12.48
CA GLU A 354 -9.84 -7.35 -11.92
C GLU A 354 -10.50 -8.35 -12.87
N SER A 355 -10.66 -8.00 -14.15
CA SER A 355 -11.24 -8.88 -15.16
C SER A 355 -10.52 -10.23 -15.24
N LYS A 356 -9.19 -10.22 -15.32
CA LYS A 356 -8.37 -11.45 -15.34
C LYS A 356 -8.53 -12.26 -14.06
N TYR A 357 -8.50 -11.61 -12.90
CA TYR A 357 -8.61 -12.30 -11.61
C TYR A 357 -9.98 -13.00 -11.46
N TYR A 358 -11.07 -12.36 -11.89
CA TYR A 358 -12.42 -12.94 -11.87
C TYR A 358 -12.77 -13.75 -13.11
N GLY A 359 -11.80 -14.06 -13.99
CA GLY A 359 -12.02 -14.96 -15.13
C GLY A 359 -12.82 -14.36 -16.29
N ILE A 360 -12.87 -13.03 -16.42
CA ILE A 360 -13.48 -12.34 -17.56
C ILE A 360 -12.41 -12.08 -18.63
N PRO A 361 -12.49 -12.71 -19.82
CA PRO A 361 -11.57 -12.46 -20.92
C PRO A 361 -11.95 -11.17 -21.66
N ALA A 362 -11.63 -10.02 -21.03
CA ALA A 362 -11.93 -8.69 -21.55
C ALA A 362 -10.62 -7.89 -21.74
N PRO A 363 -10.05 -7.83 -22.96
CA PRO A 363 -8.90 -6.96 -23.22
C PRO A 363 -9.28 -5.49 -23.10
N ILE A 364 -8.26 -4.64 -22.92
CA ILE A 364 -8.42 -3.19 -22.91
C ILE A 364 -8.61 -2.71 -24.35
N TYR A 365 -9.71 -1.99 -24.61
CA TYR A 365 -9.89 -1.32 -25.89
C TYR A 365 -9.14 0.02 -25.89
N LEU A 366 -8.18 0.17 -26.83
CA LEU A 366 -7.34 1.35 -26.99
C LEU A 366 -7.58 2.00 -28.35
N SER A 367 -8.16 3.20 -28.37
CA SER A 367 -8.29 3.98 -29.61
C SER A 367 -7.02 4.78 -29.93
N GLY A 368 -5.89 4.09 -30.10
CA GLY A 368 -4.61 4.68 -30.56
C GLY A 368 -3.62 5.12 -29.48
N ASP A 369 -4.05 5.27 -28.22
CA ASP A 369 -3.15 5.69 -27.13
C ASP A 369 -2.36 4.50 -26.54
N LYS A 370 -1.07 4.71 -26.25
CA LYS A 370 -0.25 3.76 -25.49
C LYS A 370 -0.56 3.87 -23.99
N LEU A 371 -0.67 2.73 -23.33
CA LEU A 371 -0.86 2.70 -21.88
C LEU A 371 0.42 3.16 -21.14
N PRO A 372 0.29 3.98 -20.07
CA PRO A 372 1.43 4.32 -19.22
C PRO A 372 2.05 3.07 -18.58
N TYR A 373 3.37 3.04 -18.38
CA TYR A 373 4.02 1.84 -17.82
C TYR A 373 3.55 1.50 -16.40
N TYR A 374 3.13 2.50 -15.62
CA TYR A 374 2.74 2.35 -14.22
C TYR A 374 1.37 1.71 -14.00
N VAL A 375 0.65 1.34 -15.07
CA VAL A 375 -0.64 0.61 -14.97
C VAL A 375 -0.46 -0.92 -15.01
N GLY A 376 0.74 -1.41 -14.69
CA GLY A 376 1.06 -2.85 -14.63
C GLY A 376 1.47 -3.45 -15.98
N THR A 377 1.99 -2.65 -16.92
CA THR A 377 2.34 -3.14 -18.26
C THR A 377 3.37 -4.28 -18.26
N ALA A 378 4.18 -4.40 -17.20
CA ALA A 378 5.15 -5.48 -17.02
C ALA A 378 4.52 -6.89 -17.03
N LEU A 379 3.24 -7.02 -16.69
CA LEU A 379 2.49 -8.28 -16.65
C LEU A 379 1.56 -8.46 -17.87
N MET A 380 1.47 -7.45 -18.74
CA MET A 380 0.61 -7.49 -19.93
C MET A 380 1.23 -8.36 -21.04
N THR A 381 0.35 -8.90 -21.87
CA THR A 381 0.63 -9.66 -23.09
C THR A 381 -0.06 -8.98 -24.27
N GLU A 382 0.27 -9.38 -25.50
CA GLU A 382 -0.35 -8.82 -26.72
C GLU A 382 -1.88 -9.04 -26.76
N ALA A 383 -2.38 -10.08 -26.09
CA ALA A 383 -3.82 -10.36 -26.01
C ALA A 383 -4.58 -9.46 -25.03
N ASP A 384 -3.88 -8.63 -24.24
CA ASP A 384 -4.50 -7.79 -23.21
C ASP A 384 -4.98 -6.44 -23.71
N THR A 385 -4.62 -6.08 -24.94
CA THR A 385 -5.03 -4.84 -25.57
C THR A 385 -5.55 -5.12 -26.97
N VAL A 386 -6.56 -4.36 -27.38
CA VAL A 386 -7.10 -4.39 -28.74
C VAL A 386 -7.27 -2.98 -29.26
N SER A 387 -6.73 -2.72 -30.44
CA SER A 387 -6.80 -1.42 -31.13
C SER A 387 -7.98 -1.31 -32.09
N SER A 388 -8.58 -2.45 -32.43
CA SER A 388 -9.76 -2.53 -33.28
C SER A 388 -10.71 -3.59 -32.75
N LEU A 389 -12.01 -3.32 -32.89
CA LEU A 389 -13.03 -4.34 -32.70
C LEU A 389 -12.86 -5.42 -33.77
N PRO A 390 -13.21 -6.69 -33.50
CA PRO A 390 -13.07 -7.76 -34.48
C PRO A 390 -13.67 -7.36 -35.84
N GLN A 391 -12.91 -7.52 -36.93
CA GLN A 391 -13.30 -7.19 -38.32
C GLN A 391 -13.34 -8.44 -39.21
N GLY A 392 -13.98 -8.36 -40.38
CA GLY A 392 -13.97 -9.43 -41.40
C GLY A 392 -14.87 -10.64 -41.08
N LYS A 393 -14.48 -11.86 -41.49
CA LYS A 393 -15.27 -13.10 -41.25
C LYS A 393 -15.52 -13.37 -39.77
N ASN A 394 -14.57 -13.01 -38.90
CA ASN A 394 -14.67 -13.15 -37.43
C ASN A 394 -15.63 -12.11 -36.81
N ALA A 395 -15.96 -11.03 -37.52
CA ALA A 395 -16.93 -10.04 -37.07
C ALA A 395 -18.38 -10.40 -37.41
N ARG A 396 -18.60 -11.28 -38.39
CA ARG A 396 -19.96 -11.64 -38.85
C ARG A 396 -20.74 -12.43 -37.80
N SER A 397 -20.07 -13.09 -36.86
CA SER A 397 -20.70 -13.81 -35.75
C SER A 397 -20.93 -12.94 -34.50
N ILE A 398 -20.19 -11.84 -34.35
CA ILE A 398 -20.25 -11.01 -33.14
C ILE A 398 -21.38 -9.98 -33.29
N ASN A 399 -22.54 -10.32 -32.73
CA ASN A 399 -23.73 -9.45 -32.73
C ASN A 399 -23.76 -8.50 -31.53
N ARG A 400 -23.02 -8.81 -30.47
CA ARG A 400 -23.03 -8.08 -29.19
C ARG A 400 -21.64 -7.87 -28.64
N ILE A 401 -21.41 -6.68 -28.11
CA ILE A 401 -20.20 -6.34 -27.35
C ILE A 401 -20.58 -5.92 -25.94
N GLY A 402 -19.98 -6.55 -24.94
CA GLY A 402 -20.05 -6.15 -23.54
C GLY A 402 -18.89 -5.24 -23.17
N VAL A 403 -19.16 -4.11 -22.53
CA VAL A 403 -18.15 -3.12 -22.15
C VAL A 403 -18.16 -2.90 -20.65
N ILE A 404 -17.01 -3.12 -20.00
CA ILE A 404 -16.77 -2.81 -18.59
C ILE A 404 -16.16 -1.41 -18.50
N THR A 405 -16.72 -0.54 -17.66
CA THR A 405 -16.17 0.80 -17.43
C THR A 405 -16.50 1.33 -16.02
N SER A 406 -15.67 2.25 -15.52
CA SER A 406 -16.03 3.11 -14.38
C SER A 406 -16.20 4.58 -14.77
N GLY A 407 -16.02 4.91 -16.05
CA GLY A 407 -16.20 6.26 -16.58
C GLY A 407 -17.67 6.60 -16.86
N PRO A 408 -17.97 7.84 -17.28
CA PRO A 408 -19.22 8.21 -17.92
C PRO A 408 -19.59 7.26 -19.07
N VAL A 409 -20.88 7.01 -19.26
CA VAL A 409 -21.35 6.08 -20.33
C VAL A 409 -21.15 6.72 -21.71
N GLU A 410 -21.23 8.04 -21.75
CA GLU A 410 -21.17 8.90 -22.93
C GLU A 410 -19.76 8.88 -23.57
N GLU A 411 -18.74 8.51 -22.80
CA GLU A 411 -17.37 8.32 -23.30
C GLU A 411 -17.25 7.08 -24.18
N VAL A 412 -18.10 6.06 -23.98
CA VAL A 412 -17.99 4.77 -24.66
C VAL A 412 -18.54 4.86 -26.08
N LYS A 413 -17.64 4.94 -27.04
CA LYS A 413 -17.93 5.03 -28.48
C LYS A 413 -17.40 3.79 -29.21
N LEU A 414 -18.32 2.95 -29.66
CA LEU A 414 -18.02 1.74 -30.44
C LEU A 414 -18.47 1.91 -31.90
N PRO A 415 -17.55 2.08 -32.87
CA PRO A 415 -17.92 2.18 -34.28
C PRO A 415 -18.69 0.94 -34.75
N GLY A 416 -19.83 1.14 -35.40
CA GLY A 416 -20.68 0.06 -35.93
C GLY A 416 -21.58 -0.64 -34.91
N TYR A 417 -21.64 -0.15 -33.67
CA TYR A 417 -22.51 -0.66 -32.63
C TYR A 417 -23.31 0.46 -31.94
N THR A 418 -24.54 0.15 -31.53
CA THR A 418 -25.40 1.04 -30.75
C THR A 418 -25.64 0.47 -29.35
N LYS A 419 -25.73 1.35 -28.36
CA LYS A 419 -25.97 0.98 -26.96
C LYS A 419 -27.36 0.36 -26.82
N ASN A 420 -27.45 -0.78 -26.15
CA ASN A 420 -28.69 -1.50 -25.91
C ASN A 420 -29.09 -1.49 -24.43
N GLU A 421 -28.18 -1.91 -23.54
CA GLU A 421 -28.48 -2.09 -22.12
C GLU A 421 -27.35 -1.54 -21.25
N VAL A 422 -27.70 -1.03 -20.07
CA VAL A 422 -26.74 -0.57 -19.06
C VAL A 422 -27.11 -1.18 -17.72
N LYS A 423 -26.15 -1.84 -17.07
CA LYS A 423 -26.26 -2.28 -15.68
C LYS A 423 -25.18 -1.64 -14.82
N GLN A 424 -25.56 -1.14 -13.64
CA GLN A 424 -24.68 -0.41 -12.75
C GLN A 424 -24.40 -1.21 -11.47
N PHE A 425 -23.15 -1.17 -11.00
CA PHE A 425 -22.65 -1.82 -9.80
C PHE A 425 -21.81 -0.82 -8.98
N GLY A 426 -22.48 0.00 -8.17
CA GLY A 426 -21.85 1.16 -7.52
C GLY A 426 -21.30 2.15 -8.56
N SER A 427 -19.99 2.38 -8.58
CA SER A 427 -19.34 3.21 -9.62
C SER A 427 -18.98 2.44 -10.90
N LEU A 428 -19.07 1.11 -10.90
CA LEU A 428 -18.83 0.29 -12.09
C LEU A 428 -20.09 0.22 -12.94
N LYS A 429 -19.89 0.08 -14.26
CA LYS A 429 -20.96 -0.05 -15.25
C LYS A 429 -20.58 -1.15 -16.22
N PHE A 430 -21.57 -1.92 -16.63
CA PHE A 430 -21.47 -2.87 -17.72
C PHE A 430 -22.51 -2.52 -18.78
N LEU A 431 -22.06 -2.39 -20.03
CA LEU A 431 -22.85 -1.90 -21.15
C LEU A 431 -22.92 -2.98 -22.22
N TRP A 432 -24.13 -3.31 -22.69
CA TRP A 432 -24.30 -4.10 -23.89
C TRP A 432 -24.49 -3.19 -25.10
N TYR A 433 -23.74 -3.48 -26.15
CA TYR A 433 -23.83 -2.84 -27.46
C TYR A 433 -24.25 -3.87 -28.49
N LEU A 434 -25.16 -3.50 -29.39
CA LEU A 434 -25.64 -4.31 -30.50
C LEU A 434 -25.10 -3.78 -31.81
N ARG A 435 -24.75 -4.68 -32.72
CA ARG A 435 -24.30 -4.30 -34.05
C ARG A 435 -25.41 -3.55 -34.79
N ILE A 436 -25.07 -2.42 -35.40
CA ILE A 436 -25.97 -1.66 -36.28
C ILE A 436 -26.15 -2.50 -37.55
N ARG A 437 -27.41 -2.82 -37.88
CA ARG A 437 -27.76 -3.60 -39.09
C ARG A 437 -27.64 -2.77 -40.35
#